data_AF-A0A8S1L1X6-F1
#
_entry.id   AF-A0A8S1L1X6-F1
#
_cell.length_a   1.000
_cell.length_b   1.000
_cell.length_c   1.000
_cell.angle_alpha   90.00
_cell.angle_beta   90.00
_cell.angle_gamma   90.00
#
_symmetry.space_group_name_H-M   'P 1'
#
loop_
_entity.id
_entity.type
_entity.pdbx_description
1 polymer ?
#
loop_
_entity_poly.entity_id
_entity_poly.type
_entity_poly.pdbx_seq_one_letter_code
_entity_poly.pdbx_strand_id
1 'polypeptide(L)'
;MLQKATIRFYLSQARKIPTIWDVNPLAYQRMSNALLGAYSNRQFGVLIRENLDMITDHQVAYAFQRINELNLDADEDFYEYVLPALKEFVPNLTKDHSVSIATIIGTCGKINVKDASLWQLFEKKIVADRLYRYIPLNDLVSMTQQVALSDYGSEGFFNTMEKQIGRHRLALSDEQIKLTQEAFERKRLAAPIIKQLKQSAQKQLA
;
A
#
# COMPACT_ATOMS: atom_id res chain seq x y z
N MET A 1 -31.70 6.20 -20.59
CA MET A 1 -31.11 4.88 -20.24
C MET A 1 -29.73 4.62 -20.86
N LEU A 2 -29.36 5.25 -21.98
CA LEU A 2 -28.05 5.07 -22.65
C LEU A 2 -26.82 5.58 -21.86
N GLN A 3 -26.94 6.64 -21.05
CA GLN A 3 -25.81 7.18 -20.26
C GLN A 3 -25.24 6.21 -19.20
N LYS A 4 -26.08 5.36 -18.58
CA LYS A 4 -25.60 4.37 -17.58
C LYS A 4 -24.82 3.22 -18.23
N ALA A 5 -25.11 2.89 -19.48
CA ALA A 5 -24.40 1.86 -20.22
C ALA A 5 -23.02 2.34 -20.69
N THR A 6 -22.92 3.59 -21.15
CA THR A 6 -21.64 4.20 -21.55
C THR A 6 -20.70 4.38 -20.36
N ILE A 7 -21.21 4.75 -19.17
CA ILE A 7 -20.39 4.83 -17.95
C ILE A 7 -19.86 3.44 -17.53
N ARG A 8 -20.66 2.37 -17.66
CA ARG A 8 -20.20 0.99 -17.41
C ARG A 8 -19.13 0.52 -18.40
N PHE A 9 -19.18 0.97 -19.65
CA PHE A 9 -18.20 0.64 -20.69
C PHE A 9 -16.84 1.34 -20.48
N TYR A 10 -16.83 2.58 -19.98
CA TYR A 10 -15.57 3.25 -19.61
C TYR A 10 -15.02 2.78 -18.26
N LEU A 11 -15.86 2.27 -17.36
CA LEU A 11 -15.43 1.58 -16.14
C LEU A 11 -14.90 0.16 -16.38
N SER A 12 -15.10 -0.40 -17.59
CA SER A 12 -14.64 -1.76 -17.95
C SER A 12 -13.30 -1.79 -18.68
N GLN A 13 -12.55 -0.69 -18.72
CA GLN A 13 -11.17 -0.66 -19.25
C GLN A 13 -10.14 -0.55 -18.11
N ALA A 14 -10.48 -1.04 -16.91
CA ALA A 14 -9.46 -1.30 -15.91
C ALA A 14 -8.61 -2.47 -16.42
N ARG A 15 -7.32 -2.21 -16.68
CA ARG A 15 -6.37 -3.24 -17.07
C ARG A 15 -6.37 -4.31 -15.98
N LYS A 16 -6.66 -5.56 -16.33
CA LYS A 16 -6.48 -6.68 -15.40
C LYS A 16 -4.98 -6.79 -15.12
N ILE A 17 -4.56 -6.64 -13.87
CA ILE A 17 -3.19 -6.95 -13.46
C ILE A 17 -3.02 -8.47 -13.60
N PRO A 18 -1.99 -8.94 -14.32
CA PRO A 18 -1.76 -10.37 -14.49
C PRO A 18 -1.39 -11.00 -13.14
N THR A 19 -1.96 -12.16 -12.87
CA THR A 19 -1.53 -13.02 -11.76
C THR A 19 -0.34 -13.87 -12.18
N ILE A 20 0.33 -14.53 -11.23
CA ILE A 20 1.44 -15.46 -11.54
C ILE A 20 1.03 -16.58 -12.52
N TRP A 21 -0.25 -16.93 -12.57
CA TRP A 21 -0.79 -17.96 -13.46
C TRP A 21 -1.11 -17.42 -14.87
N ASP A 22 -1.23 -16.10 -15.02
CA ASP A 22 -1.51 -15.45 -16.30
C ASP A 22 -0.20 -15.16 -17.10
N VAL A 23 0.97 -15.25 -16.45
CA VAL A 23 2.27 -14.90 -17.04
C VAL A 23 3.08 -16.16 -17.34
N ASN A 24 3.76 -16.19 -18.49
CA ASN A 24 4.72 -17.24 -18.80
C ASN A 24 5.79 -17.35 -17.67
N PRO A 25 6.04 -18.54 -17.08
CA PRO A 25 7.00 -18.68 -15.99
C PRO A 25 8.41 -18.16 -16.29
N LEU A 26 8.89 -18.31 -17.53
CA LEU A 26 10.19 -17.77 -17.96
C LEU A 26 10.17 -16.24 -18.01
N ALA A 27 9.08 -15.64 -18.47
CA ALA A 27 8.93 -14.17 -18.47
C ALA A 27 8.86 -13.64 -17.03
N TYR A 28 8.09 -14.31 -16.17
CA TYR A 28 8.03 -14.01 -14.75
C TYR A 28 9.42 -14.07 -14.10
N GLN A 29 10.17 -15.16 -14.30
CA GLN A 29 11.51 -15.33 -13.75
C GLN A 29 12.50 -14.26 -14.27
N ARG A 30 12.47 -13.95 -15.57
CA ARG A 30 13.32 -12.91 -16.16
C ARG A 30 13.05 -11.54 -15.54
N MET A 31 11.78 -11.19 -15.37
CA MET A 31 11.39 -9.93 -14.73
C MET A 31 11.83 -9.89 -13.27
N SER A 32 11.64 -10.96 -12.51
CA SER A 32 12.09 -11.04 -11.12
C SER A 32 13.62 -10.93 -11.00
N ASN A 33 14.38 -11.56 -11.90
CA ASN A 33 15.84 -11.41 -11.95
C ASN A 33 16.27 -10.00 -12.33
N ALA A 34 15.55 -9.33 -13.26
CA ALA A 34 15.82 -7.95 -13.62
C ALA A 34 15.60 -7.00 -12.44
N LEU A 35 14.51 -7.19 -11.68
CA LEU A 35 14.23 -6.44 -10.46
C LEU A 35 15.26 -6.71 -9.36
N LEU A 36 15.73 -7.95 -9.21
CA LEU A 36 16.81 -8.29 -8.27
C LEU A 36 18.12 -7.57 -8.61
N GLY A 37 18.43 -7.46 -9.90
CA GLY A 37 19.62 -6.78 -10.40
C GLY A 37 19.52 -5.25 -10.45
N ALA A 38 18.33 -4.68 -10.24
CA ALA A 38 18.12 -3.24 -10.19
C ALA A 38 18.62 -2.65 -8.86
N TYR A 39 19.22 -1.47 -8.93
CA TYR A 39 19.86 -0.78 -7.81
C TYR A 39 19.60 0.73 -7.77
N SER A 40 18.70 1.25 -8.62
CA SER A 40 18.35 2.66 -8.70
C SER A 40 16.86 2.85 -9.00
N ASN A 41 16.29 3.99 -8.58
CA ASN A 41 14.90 4.32 -8.85
C ASN A 41 14.58 4.34 -10.35
N ARG A 42 15.50 4.85 -11.17
CA ARG A 42 15.38 4.81 -12.63
C ARG A 42 15.18 3.39 -13.15
N GLN A 43 16.04 2.45 -12.75
CA GLN A 43 15.94 1.06 -13.21
C GLN A 43 14.64 0.41 -12.78
N PHE A 44 14.21 0.60 -11.52
CA PHE A 44 12.92 0.10 -11.06
C PHE A 44 11.76 0.71 -11.86
N GLY A 45 11.78 2.02 -12.05
CA GLY A 45 10.72 2.73 -12.77
C GLY A 45 10.62 2.30 -14.24
N VAL A 46 11.76 2.16 -14.94
CA VAL A 46 11.81 1.65 -16.32
C VAL A 46 11.27 0.23 -16.38
N LEU A 47 11.73 -0.68 -15.51
CA LEU A 47 11.26 -2.06 -15.47
C LEU A 47 9.76 -2.17 -15.22
N ILE A 48 9.21 -1.36 -14.30
CA ILE A 48 7.76 -1.37 -14.04
C ILE A 48 7.00 -0.80 -15.25
N ARG A 49 7.42 0.37 -15.74
CA ARG A 49 6.71 1.12 -16.79
C ARG A 49 6.67 0.39 -18.13
N GLU A 50 7.79 -0.18 -18.56
CA GLU A 50 7.90 -0.84 -19.86
C GLU A 50 7.20 -2.20 -19.89
N ASN A 51 6.83 -2.74 -18.73
CA ASN A 51 6.32 -4.10 -18.60
C ASN A 51 4.98 -4.14 -17.87
N LEU A 52 4.23 -3.04 -17.83
CA LEU A 52 2.96 -2.95 -17.10
C LEU A 52 1.93 -4.03 -17.51
N ASP A 53 2.09 -4.64 -18.69
CA ASP A 53 1.17 -5.62 -19.29
C ASP A 53 1.41 -7.04 -18.80
N MET A 54 2.63 -7.31 -18.36
CA MET A 54 3.03 -8.62 -17.84
C MET A 54 3.56 -8.58 -16.41
N ILE A 55 3.81 -7.41 -15.83
CA ILE A 55 4.28 -7.29 -14.45
C ILE A 55 3.14 -7.56 -13.46
N THR A 56 3.40 -8.44 -12.50
CA THR A 56 2.43 -8.77 -11.46
C THR A 56 2.51 -7.80 -10.28
N ASP A 57 1.49 -7.77 -9.44
CA ASP A 57 1.50 -6.99 -8.20
C ASP A 57 2.59 -7.44 -7.23
N HIS A 58 2.89 -8.74 -7.17
CA HIS A 58 4.01 -9.25 -6.37
C HIS A 58 5.36 -8.71 -6.84
N GLN A 59 5.58 -8.59 -8.14
CA GLN A 59 6.82 -8.05 -8.70
C GLN A 59 6.95 -6.54 -8.44
N VAL A 60 5.85 -5.78 -8.59
CA VAL A 60 5.85 -4.37 -8.20
C VAL A 60 6.10 -4.22 -6.70
N ALA A 61 5.41 -4.97 -5.84
CA ALA A 61 5.65 -4.93 -4.40
C ALA A 61 7.10 -5.31 -4.04
N TYR A 62 7.68 -6.31 -4.71
CA TYR A 62 9.08 -6.68 -4.56
C TYR A 62 10.03 -5.54 -4.94
N ALA A 63 9.76 -4.82 -6.04
CA ALA A 63 10.53 -3.63 -6.41
C ALA A 63 10.55 -2.59 -5.28
N PHE A 64 9.40 -2.34 -4.65
CA PHE A 64 9.30 -1.40 -3.51
C PHE A 64 9.97 -1.94 -2.23
N GLN A 65 9.99 -3.25 -2.02
CA GLN A 65 10.82 -3.83 -0.95
C GLN A 65 12.30 -3.60 -1.22
N ARG A 66 12.76 -3.78 -2.47
CA ARG A 66 14.15 -3.55 -2.87
C ARG A 66 14.57 -2.09 -2.76
N ILE A 67 13.73 -1.15 -3.19
CA ILE A 67 13.94 0.31 -2.99
C ILE A 67 14.22 0.60 -1.51
N ASN A 68 13.41 0.01 -0.62
CA ASN A 68 13.57 0.16 0.82
C ASN A 68 14.85 -0.51 1.36
N GLU A 69 15.16 -1.74 0.94
CA GLU A 69 16.37 -2.47 1.36
C GLU A 69 17.67 -1.79 0.92
N LEU A 70 17.63 -1.14 -0.23
CA LEU A 70 18.74 -0.36 -0.78
C LEU A 70 18.84 1.05 -0.19
N ASN A 71 17.90 1.44 0.69
CA ASN A 71 17.77 2.79 1.25
C ASN A 71 17.72 3.88 0.18
N LEU A 72 16.98 3.64 -0.89
CA LEU A 72 16.77 4.65 -1.94
C LEU A 72 15.70 5.64 -1.49
N ASP A 73 16.04 6.92 -1.51
CA ASP A 73 15.09 8.01 -1.25
C ASP A 73 14.20 8.27 -2.48
N ALA A 74 13.11 9.01 -2.29
CA ALA A 74 12.32 9.54 -3.40
C ALA A 74 13.06 10.73 -4.06
N ASP A 75 14.03 10.42 -4.91
CA ASP A 75 14.82 11.38 -5.70
C ASP A 75 14.16 11.75 -7.04
N GLU A 76 14.86 12.53 -7.87
CA GLU A 76 14.37 12.96 -9.18
C GLU A 76 13.98 11.77 -10.07
N ASP A 77 14.81 10.72 -10.10
CA ASP A 77 14.53 9.50 -10.86
C ASP A 77 13.28 8.77 -10.35
N PHE A 78 13.01 8.79 -9.04
CA PHE A 78 11.75 8.25 -8.50
C PHE A 78 10.54 9.00 -9.06
N TYR A 79 10.58 10.33 -9.03
CA TYR A 79 9.47 11.16 -9.51
C TYR A 79 9.30 11.10 -11.03
N GLU A 80 10.39 10.92 -11.79
CA GLU A 80 10.37 10.83 -13.26
C GLU A 80 9.94 9.44 -13.75
N TYR A 81 10.44 8.36 -13.15
CA TYR A 81 10.27 7.00 -13.68
C TYR A 81 9.29 6.15 -12.86
N VAL A 82 9.42 6.14 -11.53
CA VAL A 82 8.64 5.25 -10.66
C VAL A 82 7.23 5.77 -10.44
N LEU A 83 7.10 7.05 -10.08
CA LEU A 83 5.83 7.66 -9.72
C LEU A 83 4.77 7.58 -10.85
N PRO A 84 5.07 7.90 -12.12
CA PRO A 84 4.09 7.82 -13.20
C PRO A 84 3.61 6.38 -13.44
N ALA A 85 4.55 5.42 -13.43
CA ALA A 85 4.23 4.00 -13.59
C ALA A 85 3.31 3.52 -12.45
N LEU A 86 3.59 3.96 -11.21
CA LEU A 86 2.78 3.62 -10.06
C LEU A 86 1.37 4.21 -10.13
N LYS A 87 1.22 5.46 -10.60
CA LYS A 87 -0.10 6.09 -10.79
C LYS A 87 -0.93 5.39 -11.86
N GLU A 88 -0.30 4.77 -12.87
CA GLU A 88 -1.00 3.92 -13.85
C GLU A 88 -1.37 2.54 -13.26
N PHE A 89 -0.50 2.00 -12.41
CA PHE A 89 -0.66 0.66 -11.83
C PHE A 89 -1.73 0.61 -10.73
N VAL A 90 -1.68 1.53 -9.75
CA VAL A 90 -2.51 1.52 -8.54
C VAL A 90 -4.02 1.46 -8.81
N PRO A 91 -4.59 2.20 -9.80
CA PRO A 91 -6.02 2.14 -10.11
C PRO A 91 -6.55 0.73 -10.42
N ASN A 92 -5.70 -0.17 -10.90
CA ASN A 92 -6.05 -1.52 -11.29
C ASN A 92 -5.98 -2.54 -10.14
N LEU A 93 -5.51 -2.12 -8.96
CA LEU A 93 -5.44 -2.98 -7.79
C LEU A 93 -6.83 -3.28 -7.22
N THR A 94 -7.03 -4.54 -6.81
CA THR A 94 -8.27 -5.06 -6.24
C THR A 94 -7.99 -5.75 -4.91
N LYS A 95 -9.01 -6.37 -4.31
CA LYS A 95 -8.88 -7.14 -3.05
C LYS A 95 -7.84 -8.26 -3.11
N ASP A 96 -7.59 -8.81 -4.29
CA ASP A 96 -6.67 -9.94 -4.45
C ASP A 96 -5.19 -9.47 -4.38
N HIS A 97 -4.95 -8.16 -4.41
CA HIS A 97 -3.63 -7.53 -4.35
C HIS A 97 -3.42 -6.77 -3.02
N SER A 98 -4.19 -7.09 -1.98
CA SER A 98 -4.24 -6.34 -0.72
C SER A 98 -2.90 -6.25 0.01
N VAL A 99 -2.12 -7.34 0.01
CA VAL A 99 -0.78 -7.39 0.63
C VAL A 99 0.21 -6.53 -0.17
N SER A 100 0.18 -6.65 -1.50
CA SER A 100 1.05 -5.90 -2.39
C SER A 100 0.81 -4.39 -2.29
N ILE A 101 -0.46 -3.95 -2.25
CA ILE A 101 -0.76 -2.52 -2.07
C ILE A 101 -0.30 -1.99 -0.70
N ALA A 102 -0.46 -2.77 0.38
CA ALA A 102 0.01 -2.38 1.70
C ALA A 102 1.54 -2.19 1.73
N THR A 103 2.27 -3.10 1.09
CA THR A 103 3.73 -3.03 0.93
C THR A 103 4.16 -1.78 0.20
N ILE A 104 3.54 -1.50 -0.96
CA ILE A 104 3.82 -0.32 -1.78
C ILE A 104 3.57 0.97 -0.99
N ILE A 105 2.43 1.09 -0.32
CA ILE A 105 2.07 2.26 0.49
C ILE A 105 3.07 2.44 1.64
N GLY A 106 3.41 1.34 2.32
CA GLY A 106 4.39 1.33 3.41
C GLY A 106 5.74 1.86 2.96
N THR A 107 6.26 1.36 1.84
CA THR A 107 7.52 1.86 1.27
C THR A 107 7.42 3.34 0.88
N CYS A 108 6.35 3.75 0.18
CA CYS A 108 6.17 5.15 -0.20
C CYS A 108 6.15 6.08 1.02
N GLY A 109 5.57 5.62 2.13
CA GLY A 109 5.58 6.35 3.39
C GLY A 109 6.98 6.47 3.99
N LYS A 110 7.73 5.36 3.98
CA LYS A 110 9.08 5.28 4.54
C LYS A 110 10.09 6.15 3.80
N ILE A 111 10.07 6.14 2.47
CA ILE A 111 10.94 6.98 1.62
C ILE A 111 10.41 8.41 1.45
N ASN A 112 9.36 8.77 2.22
CA ASN A 112 8.83 10.11 2.33
C ASN A 112 8.33 10.73 1.00
N VAL A 113 7.68 9.94 0.14
CA VAL A 113 7.16 10.41 -1.17
C VAL A 113 6.22 11.61 -0.98
N LYS A 114 6.47 12.71 -1.72
CA LYS A 114 5.71 13.97 -1.63
C LYS A 114 4.80 14.23 -2.83
N ASP A 115 3.96 13.25 -3.19
CA ASP A 115 2.97 13.41 -4.27
C ASP A 115 1.53 13.23 -3.75
N ALA A 116 0.81 14.36 -3.60
CA ALA A 116 -0.56 14.36 -3.10
C ALA A 116 -1.54 13.52 -3.93
N SER A 117 -1.38 13.49 -5.25
CA SER A 117 -2.30 12.75 -6.12
C SER A 117 -2.16 11.23 -5.98
N LEU A 118 -0.93 10.74 -5.77
CA LEU A 118 -0.66 9.33 -5.47
C LEU A 118 -1.27 8.96 -4.11
N TRP A 119 -1.07 9.80 -3.09
CA TRP A 119 -1.65 9.55 -1.77
C TRP A 119 -3.19 9.53 -1.80
N GLN A 120 -3.82 10.37 -2.63
CA GLN A 120 -5.26 10.30 -2.87
C GLN A 120 -5.68 8.99 -3.56
N LEU A 121 -4.90 8.48 -4.52
CA LEU A 121 -5.15 7.16 -5.13
C LEU A 121 -5.07 6.04 -4.10
N PHE A 122 -4.04 6.05 -3.25
CA PHE A 122 -3.90 5.08 -2.17
C PHE A 122 -5.08 5.15 -1.20
N GLU A 123 -5.45 6.35 -0.74
CA GLU A 123 -6.56 6.50 0.19
C GLU A 123 -7.89 6.04 -0.43
N LYS A 124 -8.15 6.36 -1.69
CA LYS A 124 -9.30 5.83 -2.43
C LYS A 124 -9.30 4.31 -2.44
N LYS A 125 -8.18 3.68 -2.78
CA LYS A 125 -8.06 2.21 -2.79
C LYS A 125 -8.27 1.60 -1.41
N ILE A 126 -7.60 2.12 -0.40
CA ILE A 126 -7.70 1.56 0.94
C ILE A 126 -9.08 1.77 1.51
N VAL A 127 -9.58 3.01 1.55
CA VAL A 127 -10.80 3.39 2.28
C VAL A 127 -12.06 3.25 1.42
N ALA A 128 -12.10 3.88 0.25
CA ALA A 128 -13.31 3.93 -0.58
C ALA A 128 -13.62 2.57 -1.22
N ASP A 129 -12.60 1.92 -1.80
CA ASP A 129 -12.72 0.55 -2.35
C ASP A 129 -12.66 -0.51 -1.24
N ARG A 130 -12.47 -0.10 0.03
CA ARG A 130 -12.50 -0.94 1.24
C ARG A 130 -11.47 -2.07 1.24
N LEU A 131 -10.34 -1.88 0.56
CA LEU A 131 -9.28 -2.89 0.50
C LEU A 131 -8.68 -3.19 1.88
N TYR A 132 -8.79 -2.27 2.85
CA TYR A 132 -8.35 -2.46 4.24
C TYR A 132 -8.90 -3.74 4.91
N ARG A 133 -10.03 -4.28 4.43
CA ARG A 133 -10.66 -5.50 4.98
C ARG A 133 -9.90 -6.77 4.65
N TYR A 134 -9.05 -6.73 3.63
CA TYR A 134 -8.33 -7.88 3.09
C TYR A 134 -6.84 -7.82 3.38
N ILE A 135 -6.38 -6.77 4.08
CA ILE A 135 -4.98 -6.60 4.46
C ILE A 135 -4.76 -7.31 5.81
N PRO A 136 -3.72 -8.15 5.94
CA PRO A 136 -3.34 -8.75 7.21
C PRO A 136 -3.09 -7.70 8.30
N LEU A 137 -3.37 -8.06 9.57
CA LEU A 137 -3.27 -7.12 10.69
C LEU A 137 -1.88 -6.50 10.83
N ASN A 138 -0.83 -7.29 10.66
CA ASN A 138 0.56 -6.82 10.74
C ASN A 138 0.85 -5.75 9.68
N ASP A 139 0.41 -6.00 8.45
CA ASP A 139 0.59 -5.07 7.33
C ASP A 139 -0.26 -3.81 7.50
N LEU A 140 -1.47 -3.92 8.06
CA LEU A 140 -2.29 -2.76 8.41
C LEU A 140 -1.61 -1.84 9.42
N VAL A 141 -1.05 -2.41 10.50
CA VAL A 141 -0.33 -1.63 11.53
C VAL A 141 0.89 -0.95 10.93
N SER A 142 1.72 -1.72 10.21
CA SER A 142 2.93 -1.20 9.55
C SER A 142 2.59 -0.09 8.56
N MET A 143 1.63 -0.32 7.66
CA MET A 143 1.18 0.67 6.68
C MET A 143 0.64 1.94 7.37
N THR A 144 -0.17 1.80 8.41
CA THR A 144 -0.72 2.94 9.16
C THR A 144 0.39 3.80 9.76
N GLN A 145 1.41 3.17 10.33
CA GLN A 145 2.58 3.86 10.86
C GLN A 145 3.32 4.61 9.74
N GLN A 146 3.62 3.97 8.62
CA GLN A 146 4.34 4.60 7.52
C GLN A 146 3.58 5.79 6.90
N VAL A 147 2.25 5.68 6.80
CA VAL A 147 1.39 6.81 6.38
C VAL A 147 1.44 7.94 7.41
N ALA A 148 1.49 7.63 8.70
CA ALA A 148 1.65 8.64 9.73
C ALA A 148 3.00 9.38 9.63
N LEU A 149 4.06 8.67 9.24
CA LEU A 149 5.40 9.22 9.06
C LEU A 149 5.52 10.14 7.83
N SER A 150 4.76 9.89 6.77
CA SER A 150 4.87 10.61 5.49
C SER A 150 4.18 11.99 5.45
N ASP A 151 3.52 12.37 6.54
CA ASP A 151 2.63 13.53 6.67
C ASP A 151 1.34 13.46 5.83
N TYR A 152 1.08 12.36 5.12
CA TYR A 152 -0.18 12.12 4.38
C TYR A 152 -1.18 11.25 5.14
N GLY A 153 -2.35 11.02 4.54
CA GLY A 153 -3.47 10.27 5.14
C GLY A 153 -4.45 11.19 5.84
N SER A 154 -5.71 11.17 5.39
CA SER A 154 -6.78 11.95 5.99
C SER A 154 -7.20 11.42 7.36
N GLU A 155 -7.93 12.24 8.12
CA GLU A 155 -8.63 11.77 9.33
C GLU A 155 -9.55 10.58 9.03
N GLY A 156 -10.21 10.55 7.85
CA GLY A 156 -11.06 9.44 7.42
C GLY A 156 -10.28 8.13 7.25
N PHE A 157 -9.05 8.21 6.73
CA PHE A 157 -8.14 7.07 6.65
C PHE A 157 -7.82 6.54 8.05
N PHE A 158 -7.32 7.39 8.95
CA PHE A 158 -6.92 6.98 10.30
C PHE A 158 -8.11 6.46 11.12
N ASN A 159 -9.28 7.08 11.03
CA ASN A 159 -10.51 6.57 11.67
C ASN A 159 -10.92 5.19 11.14
N THR A 160 -10.65 4.90 9.86
CA THR A 160 -10.89 3.59 9.27
C THR A 160 -9.89 2.55 9.79
N MET A 161 -8.61 2.91 9.86
CA MET A 161 -7.55 2.05 10.41
C MET A 161 -7.80 1.75 11.89
N GLU A 162 -8.14 2.75 12.70
CA GLU A 162 -8.46 2.56 14.12
C GLU A 162 -9.57 1.53 14.31
N LYS A 163 -10.69 1.68 13.58
CA LYS A 163 -11.83 0.76 13.68
C LYS A 163 -11.43 -0.66 13.27
N GLN A 164 -10.64 -0.80 12.21
CA GLN A 164 -10.25 -2.11 11.72
C GLN A 164 -9.24 -2.79 12.66
N ILE A 165 -8.18 -2.09 13.07
CA ILE A 165 -7.18 -2.59 14.02
C ILE A 165 -7.84 -2.92 15.36
N GLY A 166 -8.70 -2.04 15.87
CA GLY A 166 -9.40 -2.21 17.15
C GLY A 166 -10.36 -3.41 17.20
N ARG A 167 -10.88 -3.87 16.06
CA ARG A 167 -11.65 -5.12 15.96
C ARG A 167 -10.80 -6.34 16.26
N HIS A 168 -9.52 -6.29 15.90
CA HIS A 168 -8.57 -7.39 16.08
C HIS A 168 -7.62 -7.14 17.27
N ARG A 169 -8.01 -6.27 18.20
CA ARG A 169 -7.17 -5.85 19.35
C ARG A 169 -6.57 -6.98 20.18
N LEU A 170 -7.26 -8.12 20.29
CA LEU A 170 -6.80 -9.28 21.06
C LEU A 170 -5.64 -10.04 20.39
N ALA A 171 -5.44 -9.83 19.09
CA ALA A 171 -4.37 -10.45 18.31
C ALA A 171 -3.14 -9.53 18.15
N LEU A 172 -3.17 -8.32 18.73
CA LEU A 172 -2.05 -7.38 18.64
C LEU A 172 -0.97 -7.72 19.67
N SER A 173 0.29 -7.68 19.24
CA SER A 173 1.42 -7.68 20.16
C SER A 173 1.61 -6.30 20.82
N ASP A 174 2.33 -6.24 21.94
CA ASP A 174 2.65 -4.98 22.62
C ASP A 174 3.41 -4.00 21.72
N GLU A 175 4.28 -4.52 20.85
CA GLU A 175 4.99 -3.73 19.85
C GLU A 175 4.00 -3.10 18.87
N GLN A 176 3.06 -3.87 18.33
CA GLN A 176 2.07 -3.36 17.39
C GLN A 176 1.14 -2.32 18.02
N ILE A 177 0.76 -2.51 19.30
CA ILE A 177 -0.01 -1.53 20.05
C ILE A 177 0.78 -0.23 20.16
N LYS A 178 2.07 -0.30 20.51
CA LYS A 178 2.96 0.86 20.62
C LYS A 178 3.09 1.59 19.28
N LEU A 179 3.41 0.89 18.19
CA LEU A 179 3.55 1.48 16.86
C LEU A 179 2.26 2.17 16.41
N THR A 180 1.11 1.55 16.70
CA THR A 180 -0.19 2.15 16.39
C THR A 180 -0.43 3.41 17.22
N GLN A 181 -0.16 3.40 18.53
CA GLN A 181 -0.30 4.57 19.38
C GLN A 181 0.56 5.75 18.89
N GLU A 182 1.83 5.51 18.59
CA GLU A 182 2.75 6.52 18.05
C GLU A 182 2.26 7.12 16.73
N ALA A 183 1.67 6.30 15.85
CA ALA A 183 1.12 6.76 14.58
C ALA A 183 -0.02 7.78 14.77
N PHE A 184 -0.96 7.51 15.67
CA PHE A 184 -2.10 8.41 15.94
C PHE A 184 -1.67 9.65 16.73
N GLU A 185 -0.72 9.52 17.65
CA GLU A 185 -0.14 10.65 18.39
C GLU A 185 0.58 11.63 17.45
N ARG A 186 1.37 11.11 16.50
CA ARG A 186 2.06 11.94 15.49
C ARG A 186 1.08 12.75 14.66
N LYS A 187 -0.06 12.15 14.30
CA LYS A 187 -1.14 12.83 13.56
C LYS A 187 -2.02 13.73 14.43
N ARG A 188 -1.82 13.71 15.75
CA ARG A 188 -2.62 14.46 16.73
C ARG A 188 -4.11 14.14 16.63
N LEU A 189 -4.44 12.90 16.26
CA LEU A 189 -5.82 12.46 16.11
C LEU A 189 -6.33 11.82 17.40
N ALA A 190 -7.62 12.01 17.68
CA ALA A 190 -8.28 11.31 18.77
C ALA A 190 -8.46 9.84 18.38
N ALA A 191 -7.79 8.94 19.10
CA ALA A 191 -7.87 7.49 18.87
C ALA A 191 -8.41 6.76 20.13
N PRO A 192 -9.73 6.91 20.44
CA PRO A 192 -10.30 6.38 21.67
C PRO A 192 -10.17 4.86 21.81
N ILE A 193 -10.27 4.10 20.71
CA ILE A 193 -10.16 2.64 20.73
C ILE A 193 -8.69 2.25 20.94
N ILE A 194 -7.77 2.90 20.22
CA ILE A 194 -6.33 2.62 20.31
C ILE A 194 -5.79 2.94 21.73
N LYS A 195 -6.28 4.01 22.36
CA LYS A 195 -5.92 4.37 23.74
C LYS A 195 -6.33 3.31 24.76
N GLN A 196 -7.39 2.54 24.48
CA GLN A 196 -7.92 1.53 25.39
C GLN A 196 -7.30 0.14 25.19
N LEU A 197 -6.48 -0.09 24.16
CA LEU A 197 -5.97 -1.41 23.79
C LEU A 197 -5.28 -2.15 24.96
N LYS A 198 -4.45 -1.45 25.76
CA LYS A 198 -3.76 -2.04 26.93
C LYS A 198 -4.68 -2.38 28.10
N GLN A 199 -5.77 -1.62 28.30
CA GLN A 199 -6.68 -1.80 29.43
C GLN A 199 -7.59 -3.03 29.26
N SER A 200 -7.91 -3.40 28.02
CA SER A 200 -8.72 -4.57 27.70
C SER A 200 -7.96 -5.90 27.79
N ALA A 201 -6.65 -5.93 27.55
CA ALA A 201 -5.83 -7.15 27.64
C ALA A 201 -5.59 -7.60 29.09
N GLN A 202 -5.45 -6.64 30.02
CA GLN A 202 -5.21 -6.92 31.44
C GLN A 202 -6.46 -7.35 32.22
N LYS A 203 -7.65 -6.90 31.82
CA LYS A 203 -8.92 -7.22 32.51
C LYS A 203 -9.47 -8.63 32.28
N GLN A 204 -8.89 -9.42 31.37
CA GLN A 204 -9.31 -10.79 31.11
C GLN A 204 -8.32 -11.86 31.61
N LEU A 205 -7.16 -11.43 32.12
CA LEU A 205 -6.14 -12.29 32.75
C LEU A 205 -6.16 -12.20 34.28
N ALA A 206 -7.03 -11.37 34.85
CA ALA A 206 -7.32 -11.25 36.28
C ALA A 206 -8.73 -11.80 36.55
#